data_AF-A0A8H4XQB0-F1
#
_entry.id   AF-A0A8H4XQB0-F1
#
_cell.length_a   1.000
_cell.length_b   1.000
_cell.length_c   1.000
_cell.angle_alpha   90.00
_cell.angle_beta   90.00
_cell.angle_gamma   90.00
#
_symmetry.space_group_name_H-M   'P 1'
#
loop_
_entity.id
_entity.type
_entity.pdbx_description
1 polymer ?
#
loop_
_entity_poly.entity_id
_entity_poly.type
_entity_poly.pdbx_seq_one_letter_code
_entity_poly.pdbx_strand_id
1 'polypeptide(L)'
;MHLHIQSSFFGSDISDPQLIRPKLDDTVDFRDIREAREELEKVFQPVSRFMTAVRLLASEGPSNSKVTRLDVAQMQADLRIELARYLHRLNQFDARVRGSLDHKSQRAVDLIRLHHKTFAVVLETYTDIEDMTFDYHIDGFKDIVKVSEQIARSFDEQGDPNNNDSHSRPTLLLDMGIIPSLLYVCLTCPCVDTRRQALRCLKAWPYREGPWDSNLIALMGGLTLQVEIEEEFKRLSTTAATKIVSLRDITYIPPPSRIINVNMTMTDDQMIGIFKYNTKEQGPGMPQLERRVAIDEAI
;
A
#
# COMPACT_ATOMS: atom_id res chain seq x y z
N MET A 1 -17.33 -3.62 7.20
CA MET A 1 -16.61 -2.35 7.39
C MET A 1 -15.18 -2.37 6.82
N HIS A 2 -14.73 -3.47 6.19
CA HIS A 2 -13.39 -3.62 5.58
C HIS A 2 -13.28 -3.11 4.12
N LEU A 3 -14.35 -3.23 3.33
CA LEU A 3 -14.35 -2.90 1.90
C LEU A 3 -14.09 -1.42 1.58
N HIS A 4 -14.63 -0.52 2.40
CA HIS A 4 -14.49 0.94 2.26
C HIS A 4 -13.06 1.43 2.50
N ILE A 5 -12.40 0.76 3.44
CA ILE A 5 -11.00 0.92 3.81
C ILE A 5 -10.10 0.44 2.66
N GLN A 6 -10.44 -0.70 2.07
CA GLN A 6 -9.75 -1.25 0.91
C GLN A 6 -9.99 -0.44 -0.38
N SER A 7 -11.15 0.20 -0.53
CA SER A 7 -11.46 1.02 -1.72
C SER A 7 -10.74 2.36 -1.72
N SER A 8 -10.29 2.86 -0.57
CA SER A 8 -9.57 4.13 -0.47
C SER A 8 -8.17 4.08 -1.10
N PHE A 9 -7.53 2.92 -1.10
CA PHE A 9 -6.30 2.67 -1.87
C PHE A 9 -6.54 2.88 -3.38
N PHE A 10 -7.73 2.58 -3.87
CA PHE A 10 -8.15 2.78 -5.27
C PHE A 10 -8.85 4.14 -5.51
N GLY A 11 -8.87 5.04 -4.52
CA GLY A 11 -9.52 6.35 -4.66
C GLY A 11 -11.04 6.32 -4.73
N SER A 12 -11.66 5.20 -4.38
CA SER A 12 -13.12 5.03 -4.32
C SER A 12 -13.60 5.11 -2.87
N ASP A 13 -13.07 6.06 -2.11
CA ASP A 13 -13.46 6.31 -0.72
C ASP A 13 -14.71 7.20 -0.67
N ILE A 14 -15.74 6.73 0.03
CA ILE A 14 -17.01 7.45 0.26
C ILE A 14 -16.97 8.21 1.62
N SER A 15 -15.82 8.23 2.31
CA SER A 15 -15.69 8.87 3.62
C SER A 15 -15.83 10.38 3.52
N ASP A 16 -16.62 10.98 4.40
CA ASP A 16 -16.61 12.43 4.60
C ASP A 16 -15.31 12.83 5.33
N PRO A 17 -14.39 13.60 4.69
CA PRO A 17 -13.15 14.05 5.32
C PRO A 17 -13.39 15.01 6.50
N GLN A 18 -14.57 15.65 6.61
CA GLN A 18 -14.89 16.61 7.67
C GLN A 18 -15.50 15.98 8.92
N LEU A 19 -15.73 14.65 8.93
CA LEU A 19 -16.33 13.97 10.08
C LEU A 19 -15.39 13.99 11.31
N ILE A 20 -15.74 14.72 12.37
CA ILE A 20 -14.95 14.73 13.61
C ILE A 20 -15.35 13.53 14.47
N ARG A 21 -14.38 12.68 14.87
CA ARG A 21 -14.62 11.58 15.81
C ARG A 21 -14.28 12.04 17.24
N PRO A 22 -15.04 11.60 18.27
CA PRO A 22 -14.61 11.77 19.66
C PRO A 22 -13.26 11.08 19.90
N LYS A 23 -12.38 11.75 20.65
CA LYS A 23 -11.08 11.22 21.09
C LYS A 23 -11.31 9.91 21.85
N LEU A 24 -10.57 8.86 21.49
CA LEU A 24 -10.58 7.61 22.22
C LEU A 24 -10.02 7.85 23.63
N ASP A 25 -10.70 7.36 24.66
CA ASP A 25 -10.18 7.41 26.04
C ASP A 25 -9.13 6.30 26.20
N ASP A 26 -7.89 6.71 26.47
CA ASP A 26 -6.70 6.05 25.91
C ASP A 26 -5.68 5.63 26.99
N THR A 27 -6.18 5.23 28.16
CA THR A 27 -5.33 4.88 29.32
C THR A 27 -5.18 3.38 29.56
N VAL A 28 -5.91 2.53 28.82
CA VAL A 28 -5.99 1.09 29.09
C VAL A 28 -5.24 0.29 28.02
N ASP A 29 -4.32 -0.57 28.46
CA ASP A 29 -3.59 -1.53 27.62
C ASP A 29 -4.57 -2.52 26.94
N PHE A 30 -4.20 -3.10 25.79
CA PHE A 30 -5.05 -4.08 25.11
C PHE A 30 -5.25 -5.31 25.99
N ARG A 31 -6.47 -5.82 26.10
CA ARG A 31 -6.80 -7.04 26.85
C ARG A 31 -6.36 -8.29 26.07
N ASP A 32 -6.65 -8.31 24.78
CA ASP A 32 -6.33 -9.40 23.87
C ASP A 32 -6.05 -8.89 22.44
N ILE A 33 -5.67 -9.80 21.54
CA ILE A 33 -5.35 -9.48 20.14
C ILE A 33 -6.57 -9.00 19.36
N ARG A 34 -7.78 -9.45 19.74
CA ARG A 34 -9.01 -9.04 19.04
C ARG A 34 -9.27 -7.57 19.30
N GLU A 35 -9.12 -7.13 20.55
CA GLU A 35 -9.22 -5.70 20.90
C GLU A 35 -8.16 -4.88 20.17
N ALA A 36 -6.90 -5.35 20.12
CA ALA A 36 -5.85 -4.66 19.37
C ALA A 36 -6.21 -4.51 17.87
N ARG A 37 -6.79 -5.55 17.26
CA ARG A 37 -7.24 -5.53 15.86
C ARG A 37 -8.40 -4.57 15.64
N GLU A 38 -9.44 -4.65 16.47
CA GLU A 38 -10.61 -3.77 16.40
C GLU A 38 -10.22 -2.29 16.57
N GLU A 39 -9.25 -2.00 17.44
CA GLU A 39 -8.70 -0.66 17.64
C GLU A 39 -7.86 -0.19 16.44
N LEU A 40 -7.13 -1.07 15.75
CA LEU A 40 -6.40 -0.72 14.53
C LEU A 40 -7.36 -0.27 13.43
N GLU A 41 -8.49 -0.94 13.27
CA GLU A 41 -9.53 -0.56 12.30
C GLU A 41 -10.08 0.85 12.59
N LYS A 42 -10.19 1.22 13.88
CA LYS A 42 -10.60 2.57 14.30
C LYS A 42 -9.58 3.64 13.89
N VAL A 43 -8.29 3.31 13.88
CA VAL A 43 -7.20 4.21 13.41
C VAL A 43 -7.16 4.28 11.88
N PHE A 44 -7.54 3.21 11.19
CA PHE A 44 -7.54 3.15 9.73
C PHE A 44 -8.52 4.15 9.10
N GLN A 45 -9.74 4.28 9.65
CA GLN A 45 -10.75 5.19 9.11
C GLN A 45 -10.27 6.65 8.99
N PRO A 46 -9.64 7.25 10.03
CA PRO A 46 -8.92 8.51 9.91
C PRO A 46 -7.87 8.57 8.78
N VAL A 47 -7.05 7.53 8.59
CA VAL A 47 -6.04 7.48 7.52
C VAL A 47 -6.69 7.56 6.13
N SER A 48 -7.79 6.84 5.93
CA SER A 48 -8.60 6.87 4.70
C SER A 48 -9.10 8.29 4.38
N ARG A 49 -9.68 8.96 5.38
CA ARG A 49 -10.16 10.34 5.27
C ARG A 49 -9.04 11.33 4.95
N PHE A 50 -7.89 11.15 5.58
CA PHE A 50 -6.69 11.94 5.28
C PHE A 50 -6.25 11.75 3.82
N MET A 51 -6.17 10.52 3.32
CA MET A 51 -5.83 10.27 1.92
C MET A 51 -6.84 10.94 0.96
N THR A 52 -8.14 10.85 1.27
CA THR A 52 -9.19 11.51 0.50
C THR A 52 -9.06 13.04 0.52
N ALA A 53 -8.79 13.63 1.69
CA ALA A 53 -8.56 15.06 1.85
C ALA A 53 -7.36 15.56 1.01
N VAL A 54 -6.27 14.80 1.00
CA VAL A 54 -5.09 15.09 0.16
C VAL A 54 -5.43 15.04 -1.34
N ARG A 55 -6.18 14.02 -1.79
CA ARG A 55 -6.60 13.92 -3.20
C ARG A 55 -7.49 15.10 -3.62
N LEU A 56 -8.43 15.50 -2.76
CA LEU A 56 -9.31 16.64 -3.03
C LEU A 56 -8.52 17.95 -3.12
N LEU A 57 -7.51 18.12 -2.27
CA LEU A 57 -6.61 19.27 -2.31
C LEU A 57 -5.79 19.34 -3.61
N ALA A 58 -5.40 18.19 -4.16
CA ALA A 58 -4.65 18.10 -5.42
C ALA A 58 -5.53 18.28 -6.67
N SER A 59 -6.86 18.16 -6.56
CA SER A 59 -7.77 18.29 -7.70
C SER A 59 -8.04 19.77 -8.04
N GLU A 60 -7.70 20.19 -9.27
CA GLU A 60 -7.93 21.57 -9.75
C GLU A 60 -9.38 21.84 -10.24
N GLY A 61 -10.31 20.94 -9.96
CA GLY A 61 -11.71 21.08 -10.37
C GLY A 61 -12.51 22.06 -9.49
N PRO A 62 -13.70 22.51 -9.92
CA PRO A 62 -14.64 23.26 -9.08
C PRO A 62 -15.21 22.32 -8.02
N SER A 63 -14.40 21.97 -7.03
CA SER A 63 -14.80 21.10 -5.94
C SER A 63 -15.52 21.96 -4.90
N ASN A 64 -16.77 21.62 -4.59
CA ASN A 64 -17.52 22.18 -3.45
C ASN A 64 -16.88 21.85 -2.08
N SER A 65 -15.74 21.15 -2.07
CA SER A 65 -14.99 20.75 -0.88
C SER A 65 -14.14 21.90 -0.35
N LYS A 66 -14.37 22.29 0.91
CA LYS A 66 -13.63 23.35 1.62
C LYS A 66 -12.29 22.89 2.23
N VAL A 67 -11.77 21.72 1.85
CA VAL A 67 -10.55 21.16 2.47
C VAL A 67 -9.34 22.04 2.14
N THR A 68 -8.67 22.53 3.18
CA THR A 68 -7.48 23.39 3.07
C THR A 68 -6.19 22.62 3.35
N ARG A 69 -5.03 23.20 2.95
CA ARG A 69 -3.70 22.69 3.35
C ARG A 69 -3.55 22.60 4.88
N LEU A 70 -4.15 23.55 5.62
CA LEU A 70 -4.12 23.57 7.07
C LEU A 70 -4.89 22.38 7.66
N ASP A 71 -6.05 22.05 7.10
CA ASP A 71 -6.85 20.89 7.54
C ASP A 71 -6.08 19.59 7.33
N VAL A 72 -5.45 19.42 6.16
CA VAL A 72 -4.63 18.24 5.85
C VAL A 72 -3.43 18.13 6.81
N ALA A 73 -2.74 19.24 7.09
CA ALA A 73 -1.61 19.26 8.02
C ALA A 73 -2.05 18.90 9.45
N GLN A 74 -3.22 19.39 9.88
CA GLN A 74 -3.79 19.07 11.19
C GLN A 74 -4.16 17.60 11.29
N MET A 75 -4.85 17.05 10.28
CA MET A 75 -5.15 15.61 10.18
C MET A 75 -3.88 14.77 10.27
N GLN A 76 -2.82 15.19 9.57
CA GLN A 76 -1.54 14.50 9.59
C GLN A 76 -0.92 14.49 10.99
N ALA A 77 -0.89 15.64 11.68
CA ALA A 77 -0.35 15.75 13.03
C ALA A 77 -1.12 14.90 14.04
N ASP A 78 -2.45 14.92 13.99
CA ASP A 78 -3.29 14.14 14.89
C ASP A 78 -3.10 12.64 14.67
N LEU A 79 -3.06 12.19 13.41
CA LEU A 79 -2.80 10.80 13.03
C LEU A 79 -1.42 10.31 13.48
N ARG A 80 -0.37 11.15 13.43
CA ARG A 80 0.96 10.79 13.96
C ARG A 80 0.90 10.46 15.44
N ILE A 81 0.17 11.28 16.21
CA ILE A 81 0.01 11.08 17.65
C ILE A 81 -0.78 9.79 17.93
N GLU A 82 -1.87 9.56 17.21
CA GLU A 82 -2.69 8.35 17.36
C GLU A 82 -1.91 7.08 17.01
N LEU A 83 -1.19 7.07 15.88
CA LEU A 83 -0.34 5.94 15.49
C LEU A 83 0.78 5.69 16.51
N ALA A 84 1.44 6.73 17.02
CA ALA A 84 2.49 6.57 18.03
C ALA A 84 1.94 5.97 19.33
N ARG A 85 0.77 6.43 19.77
CA ARG A 85 0.09 5.90 20.96
C ARG A 85 -0.34 4.45 20.78
N TYR A 86 -0.94 4.13 19.64
CA TYR A 86 -1.35 2.77 19.30
C TYR A 86 -0.13 1.82 19.34
N LEU A 87 0.99 2.21 18.72
CA LEU A 87 2.21 1.40 18.74
C LEU A 87 2.77 1.19 20.15
N HIS A 88 2.71 2.23 21.00
CA HIS A 88 3.12 2.10 22.39
C HIS A 88 2.29 1.04 23.13
N ARG A 89 0.95 1.11 23.03
CA ARG A 89 0.04 0.12 23.64
C ARG A 89 0.28 -1.28 23.07
N LEU A 90 0.50 -1.40 21.76
CA LEU A 90 0.80 -2.69 21.13
C LEU A 90 2.11 -3.29 21.65
N ASN A 91 3.14 -2.46 21.85
CA ASN A 91 4.42 -2.91 22.41
C ASN A 91 4.30 -3.37 23.86
N GLN A 92 3.46 -2.71 24.67
CA GLN A 92 3.17 -3.13 26.04
C GLN A 92 2.44 -4.47 26.07
N PHE A 93 1.38 -4.60 25.26
CA PHE A 93 0.65 -5.84 25.07
C PHE A 93 1.59 -7.00 24.66
N ASP A 94 2.37 -6.80 23.59
CA ASP A 94 3.31 -7.79 23.05
C ASP A 94 4.38 -8.21 24.07
N ALA A 95 4.89 -7.26 24.86
CA ALA A 95 5.82 -7.57 25.95
C ALA A 95 5.17 -8.44 27.04
N ARG A 96 3.90 -8.18 27.37
CA ARG A 96 3.14 -8.90 28.39
C ARG A 96 2.82 -10.34 27.99
N VAL A 97 2.53 -10.58 26.72
CA VAL A 97 2.15 -11.91 26.19
C VAL A 97 3.30 -12.66 25.51
N ARG A 98 4.50 -12.08 25.50
CA ARG A 98 5.69 -12.64 24.86
C ARG A 98 5.95 -14.09 25.27
N GLY A 99 6.14 -14.97 24.27
CA GLY A 99 6.42 -16.39 24.49
C GLY A 99 5.22 -17.23 24.94
N SER A 100 4.06 -16.62 25.17
CA SER A 100 2.81 -17.33 25.50
C SER A 100 1.84 -17.43 24.33
N LEU A 101 2.05 -16.63 23.27
CA LEU A 101 1.21 -16.65 22.08
C LEU A 101 1.48 -17.90 21.23
N ASP A 102 0.40 -18.51 20.74
CA ASP A 102 0.50 -19.47 19.64
C ASP A 102 0.95 -18.75 18.35
N HIS A 103 1.40 -19.52 17.37
CA HIS A 103 1.92 -18.93 16.13
C HIS A 103 0.86 -18.12 15.36
N LYS A 104 -0.42 -18.49 15.46
CA LYS A 104 -1.53 -17.77 14.80
C LYS A 104 -1.70 -16.38 15.42
N SER A 105 -1.63 -16.31 16.74
CA SER A 105 -1.70 -15.09 17.54
C SER A 105 -0.49 -14.20 17.29
N GLN A 106 0.72 -14.77 17.23
CA GLN A 106 1.93 -14.03 16.87
C GLN A 106 1.81 -13.42 15.47
N ARG A 107 1.34 -14.20 14.49
CA ARG A 107 1.13 -13.71 13.13
C ARG A 107 0.12 -12.56 13.06
N ALA A 108 -0.92 -12.61 13.89
CA ALA A 108 -1.89 -11.51 13.98
C ALA A 108 -1.23 -10.23 14.53
N VAL A 109 -0.33 -10.34 15.51
CA VAL A 109 0.47 -9.20 15.99
C VAL A 109 1.39 -8.67 14.88
N ASP A 110 2.03 -9.56 14.12
CA ASP A 110 2.92 -9.17 13.02
C ASP A 110 2.16 -8.43 11.91
N LEU A 111 0.95 -8.88 11.56
CA LEU A 111 0.06 -8.18 10.62
C LEU A 111 -0.34 -6.79 11.13
N ILE A 112 -0.68 -6.66 12.42
CA ILE A 112 -0.98 -5.34 13.02
C ILE A 112 0.23 -4.41 12.90
N ARG A 113 1.44 -4.91 13.18
CA ARG A 113 2.70 -4.14 13.06
C ARG A 113 2.97 -3.74 11.60
N LEU A 114 2.72 -4.63 10.64
CA LEU A 114 2.86 -4.35 9.21
C LEU A 114 1.96 -3.20 8.78
N HIS A 115 0.68 -3.26 9.15
CA HIS A 115 -0.32 -2.23 8.83
C HIS A 115 0.02 -0.89 9.46
N HIS A 116 0.37 -0.89 10.76
CA HIS A 116 0.84 0.31 11.44
C HIS A 116 2.02 0.97 10.72
N LYS A 117 3.05 0.19 10.37
CA LYS A 117 4.22 0.67 9.64
C LYS A 117 3.85 1.24 8.28
N THR A 118 2.93 0.57 7.57
CA THR A 118 2.43 1.02 6.27
C THR A 118 1.73 2.37 6.41
N PHE A 119 0.83 2.55 7.38
CA PHE A 119 0.15 3.84 7.59
C PHE A 119 1.10 4.94 8.03
N ALA A 120 2.11 4.62 8.84
CA ALA A 120 3.13 5.59 9.20
C ALA A 120 3.87 6.09 7.96
N VAL A 121 4.27 5.21 7.04
CA VAL A 121 4.90 5.63 5.78
C VAL A 121 3.92 6.41 4.90
N VAL A 122 2.68 5.91 4.71
CA VAL A 122 1.65 6.61 3.94
C VAL A 122 1.46 8.03 4.47
N LEU A 123 1.35 8.21 5.78
CA LEU A 123 1.08 9.51 6.38
C LEU A 123 2.13 10.56 6.04
N GLU A 124 3.41 10.18 6.06
CA GLU A 124 4.53 11.10 5.78
C GLU A 124 4.66 11.45 4.30
N THR A 125 4.24 10.55 3.45
CA THR A 125 4.57 10.56 2.03
C THR A 125 3.41 11.00 1.15
N TYR A 126 2.16 10.82 1.60
CA TYR A 126 0.98 11.12 0.79
C TYR A 126 0.76 12.61 0.58
N THR A 127 1.17 13.48 1.52
CA THR A 127 1.03 14.95 1.38
C THR A 127 1.91 15.57 0.31
N ASP A 128 2.89 14.82 -0.19
CA ASP A 128 3.90 15.34 -1.09
C ASP A 128 3.55 15.04 -2.55
N ILE A 129 3.00 16.06 -3.22
CA ILE A 129 2.60 15.99 -4.62
C ILE A 129 3.82 15.79 -5.54
N GLU A 130 5.01 16.20 -5.07
CA GLU A 130 6.25 16.12 -5.83
C GLU A 130 7.01 14.81 -5.61
N ASP A 131 6.53 13.89 -4.77
CA ASP A 131 7.17 12.60 -4.45
C ASP A 131 8.62 12.71 -3.92
N MET A 132 9.03 13.88 -3.43
CA MET A 132 10.38 14.18 -2.92
C MET A 132 10.66 13.53 -1.56
N THR A 133 9.61 13.21 -0.80
CA THR A 133 9.69 12.67 0.55
C THR A 133 9.90 11.17 0.58
N PHE A 134 9.58 10.46 -0.52
CA PHE A 134 9.71 9.01 -0.58
C PHE A 134 11.14 8.52 -0.34
N ASP A 135 12.15 9.31 -0.72
CA ASP A 135 13.56 8.97 -0.52
C ASP A 135 13.92 8.83 0.95
N TYR A 136 13.35 9.67 1.82
CA TYR A 136 13.55 9.57 3.27
C TYR A 136 12.94 8.31 3.89
N HIS A 137 12.07 7.61 3.14
CA HIS A 137 11.33 6.45 3.62
C HIS A 137 11.71 5.14 2.90
N ILE A 138 12.81 5.12 2.12
CA ILE A 138 13.31 3.90 1.45
C ILE A 138 13.46 2.73 2.42
N ASP A 139 14.01 2.96 3.62
CA ASP A 139 14.16 1.90 4.61
C ASP A 139 12.81 1.44 5.19
N GLY A 140 11.85 2.36 5.31
CA GLY A 140 10.47 2.03 5.67
C GLY A 140 9.82 1.10 4.64
N PHE A 141 10.01 1.37 3.34
CA PHE A 141 9.52 0.50 2.27
C PHE A 141 10.19 -0.89 2.31
N LYS A 142 11.51 -0.97 2.50
CA LYS A 142 12.23 -2.25 2.61
C LYS A 142 11.74 -3.06 3.82
N ASP A 143 11.54 -2.41 4.96
CA ASP A 143 11.01 -3.04 6.16
C ASP A 143 9.61 -3.62 5.92
N ILE A 144 8.73 -2.88 5.24
CA ILE A 144 7.39 -3.37 4.88
C ILE A 144 7.50 -4.68 4.10
N VAL A 145 8.32 -4.71 3.03
CA VAL A 145 8.52 -5.92 2.22
C VAL A 145 9.06 -7.07 3.06
N LYS A 146 10.09 -6.81 3.87
CA LYS A 146 10.71 -7.83 4.72
C LYS A 146 9.72 -8.45 5.70
N VAL A 147 8.89 -7.63 6.36
CA VAL A 147 7.88 -8.12 7.30
C VAL A 147 6.79 -8.89 6.56
N SER A 148 6.34 -8.43 5.39
CA SER A 148 5.39 -9.17 4.56
C SER A 148 5.93 -10.56 4.15
N GLU A 149 7.20 -10.65 3.74
CA GLU A 149 7.84 -11.93 3.40
C GLU A 149 7.97 -12.87 4.61
N GLN A 150 8.19 -12.32 5.82
CA GLN A 150 8.23 -13.10 7.05
C GLN A 150 6.84 -13.65 7.40
N ILE A 151 5.79 -12.81 7.29
CA ILE A 151 4.41 -13.22 7.52
C ILE A 151 4.02 -14.31 6.52
N ALA A 152 4.30 -14.13 5.23
CA ALA A 152 4.02 -15.13 4.19
C ALA A 152 4.68 -16.48 4.51
N ARG A 153 5.98 -16.50 4.82
CA ARG A 153 6.72 -17.71 5.18
C ARG A 153 6.19 -18.39 6.44
N SER A 154 5.72 -17.61 7.42
CA SER A 154 5.18 -18.17 8.66
C SER A 154 3.95 -19.06 8.45
N PHE A 155 3.23 -18.89 7.32
CA PHE A 155 2.16 -19.82 6.95
C PHE A 155 2.74 -21.11 6.38
N ASP A 156 3.75 -21.06 5.51
CA ASP A 156 4.37 -22.25 4.90
C ASP A 156 4.92 -23.24 5.91
N GLU A 157 5.61 -22.74 6.92
CA GLU A 157 6.24 -23.55 7.96
C GLU A 157 5.23 -24.32 8.82
N GLN A 158 3.93 -24.03 8.70
CA GLN A 158 2.84 -24.67 9.43
C GLN A 158 2.01 -25.65 8.58
N GLY A 159 2.39 -25.92 7.33
CA GLY A 159 1.78 -27.01 6.56
C GLY A 159 2.10 -28.36 7.22
N ASP A 160 1.11 -29.25 7.33
CA ASP A 160 1.36 -30.63 7.78
C ASP A 160 2.24 -31.34 6.74
N PRO A 161 3.50 -31.71 7.08
CA PRO A 161 4.41 -32.34 6.13
C PRO A 161 3.96 -33.74 5.68
N ASN A 162 2.98 -34.34 6.36
CA ASN A 162 2.42 -35.66 6.02
C ASN A 162 1.13 -35.57 5.19
N ASN A 163 0.63 -34.36 4.93
CA ASN A 163 -0.61 -34.14 4.20
C ASN A 163 -0.33 -33.24 3.00
N ASN A 164 -0.18 -33.85 1.82
CA ASN A 164 0.12 -33.13 0.58
C ASN A 164 -0.97 -32.12 0.16
N ASP A 165 -2.16 -32.18 0.77
CA ASP A 165 -3.27 -31.23 0.57
C ASP A 165 -3.37 -30.16 1.69
N SER A 166 -2.48 -30.18 2.68
CA SER A 166 -2.44 -29.18 3.77
C SER A 166 -1.78 -27.88 3.31
N HIS A 167 -2.46 -27.13 2.45
CA HIS A 167 -2.17 -25.70 2.33
C HIS A 167 -2.56 -25.02 3.66
N SER A 168 -1.59 -24.78 4.54
CA SER A 168 -1.73 -23.94 5.74
C SER A 168 -2.06 -22.47 5.42
N ARG A 169 -1.93 -22.10 4.15
CA ARG A 169 -2.23 -20.78 3.62
C ARG A 169 -3.72 -20.64 3.28
N PRO A 170 -4.45 -19.68 3.89
CA PRO A 170 -5.87 -19.49 3.62
C PRO A 170 -6.12 -18.91 2.22
N THR A 171 -6.95 -19.55 1.40
CA THR A 171 -7.33 -19.11 0.04
C THR A 171 -7.99 -17.73 -0.01
N LEU A 172 -8.67 -17.35 1.07
CA LEU A 172 -9.38 -16.08 1.24
C LEU A 172 -9.18 -15.55 2.65
N LEU A 173 -8.84 -14.27 2.76
CA LEU A 173 -8.85 -13.52 4.01
C LEU A 173 -9.94 -12.43 3.94
N LEU A 174 -10.78 -12.37 4.98
CA LEU A 174 -11.82 -11.34 5.10
C LEU A 174 -11.28 -10.03 5.68
N ASP A 175 -10.16 -10.11 6.40
CA ASP A 175 -9.44 -8.98 6.98
C ASP A 175 -8.24 -8.59 6.09
N MET A 176 -7.66 -7.41 6.32
CA MET A 176 -6.45 -6.98 5.62
C MET A 176 -5.26 -7.86 5.98
N GLY A 177 -4.66 -8.50 4.97
CA GLY A 177 -3.44 -9.29 5.08
C GLY A 177 -2.22 -8.47 4.66
N ILE A 178 -1.40 -8.98 3.75
CA ILE A 178 -0.16 -8.33 3.32
C ILE A 178 -0.30 -7.53 2.02
N ILE A 179 -1.38 -7.75 1.24
CA ILE A 179 -1.54 -7.14 -0.09
C ILE A 179 -1.62 -5.59 -0.02
N PRO A 180 -2.34 -4.92 0.91
CA PRO A 180 -2.32 -3.45 1.09
C PRO A 180 -0.94 -2.84 1.18
N SER A 181 -0.12 -3.41 2.04
CA SER A 181 1.23 -2.94 2.27
C SER A 181 2.12 -3.14 1.05
N LEU A 182 2.05 -4.31 0.41
CA LEU A 182 2.85 -4.62 -0.77
C LEU A 182 2.41 -3.82 -2.00
N LEU A 183 1.10 -3.64 -2.20
CA LEU A 183 0.55 -2.78 -3.25
C LEU A 183 1.11 -1.36 -3.11
N TYR A 184 1.06 -0.81 -1.89
CA TYR A 184 1.57 0.52 -1.63
C TYR A 184 3.06 0.64 -2.01
N VAL A 185 3.91 -0.31 -1.58
CA VAL A 185 5.34 -0.35 -1.99
C VAL A 185 5.48 -0.41 -3.51
N CYS A 186 4.73 -1.29 -4.18
CA CYS A 186 4.77 -1.47 -5.64
C CYS A 186 4.38 -0.21 -6.41
N LEU A 187 3.55 0.66 -5.84
CA LEU A 187 3.09 1.89 -6.48
C LEU A 187 3.88 3.14 -6.08
N THR A 188 4.63 3.14 -4.97
CA THR A 188 5.24 4.39 -4.47
C THR A 188 6.73 4.32 -4.16
N CYS A 189 7.32 3.13 -3.97
CA CYS A 189 8.75 3.06 -3.61
C CYS A 189 9.66 3.49 -4.78
N PRO A 190 10.61 4.42 -4.58
CA PRO A 190 11.59 4.82 -5.61
C PRO A 190 12.54 3.69 -6.03
N CYS A 191 12.82 2.76 -5.11
CA CYS A 191 13.82 1.73 -5.31
C CYS A 191 13.24 0.57 -6.14
N VAL A 192 13.79 0.38 -7.33
CA VAL A 192 13.34 -0.65 -8.28
C VAL A 192 13.47 -2.05 -7.68
N ASP A 193 14.55 -2.33 -6.95
CA ASP A 193 14.77 -3.65 -6.37
C ASP A 193 13.81 -3.97 -5.22
N THR A 194 13.49 -2.97 -4.38
CA THR A 194 12.46 -3.11 -3.34
C THR A 194 11.10 -3.40 -3.96
N ARG A 195 10.72 -2.70 -5.04
CA ARG A 195 9.48 -3.00 -5.77
C ARG A 195 9.48 -4.40 -6.38
N ARG A 196 10.60 -4.84 -6.99
CA ARG A 196 10.73 -6.21 -7.51
C ARG A 196 10.60 -7.26 -6.41
N GLN A 197 11.13 -7.01 -5.21
CA GLN A 197 10.94 -7.89 -4.05
C GLN A 197 9.46 -7.95 -3.65
N ALA A 198 8.79 -6.81 -3.54
CA ALA A 198 7.36 -6.76 -3.24
C ALA A 198 6.51 -7.53 -4.26
N LEU A 199 6.80 -7.37 -5.56
CA LEU A 199 6.14 -8.10 -6.64
C LEU A 199 6.36 -9.62 -6.55
N ARG A 200 7.58 -10.07 -6.24
CA ARG A 200 7.83 -11.50 -6.01
C ARG A 200 7.06 -12.03 -4.81
N CYS A 201 6.96 -11.24 -3.74
CA CYS A 201 6.18 -11.62 -2.56
C CYS A 201 4.69 -11.76 -2.91
N LEU A 202 4.11 -10.81 -3.66
CA LEU A 202 2.72 -10.90 -4.14
C LEU A 202 2.49 -12.15 -5.00
N LYS A 203 3.36 -12.42 -5.98
CA LYS A 203 3.24 -13.60 -6.86
C LYS A 203 3.41 -14.93 -6.12
N ALA A 204 4.30 -14.97 -5.12
CA ALA A 204 4.46 -16.15 -4.27
C ALA A 204 3.27 -16.35 -3.31
N TRP A 205 2.39 -15.35 -3.20
CA TRP A 205 1.22 -15.33 -2.34
C TRP A 205 -0.08 -15.16 -3.15
N PRO A 206 -0.46 -16.11 -4.02
CA PRO A 206 -1.60 -15.98 -4.95
C PRO A 206 -2.96 -16.15 -4.23
N TYR A 207 -3.28 -15.19 -3.36
CA TYR A 207 -4.45 -15.22 -2.48
C TYR A 207 -5.33 -13.99 -2.67
N ARG A 208 -6.58 -14.09 -2.21
CA ARG A 208 -7.53 -12.96 -2.19
C ARG A 208 -7.71 -12.39 -0.79
N GLU A 209 -7.62 -11.07 -0.68
CA GLU A 209 -7.91 -10.31 0.54
C GLU A 209 -9.12 -9.39 0.29
N GLY A 210 -10.31 -9.86 0.63
CA GLY A 210 -11.56 -9.20 0.22
C GLY A 210 -11.63 -9.06 -1.31
N PRO A 211 -11.73 -7.82 -1.87
CA PRO A 211 -11.79 -7.59 -3.31
C PRO A 211 -10.41 -7.65 -4.00
N TRP A 212 -9.33 -7.83 -3.26
CA TRP A 212 -7.99 -7.73 -3.81
C TRP A 212 -7.45 -9.08 -4.23
N ASP A 213 -7.05 -9.20 -5.48
CA ASP A 213 -6.44 -10.39 -6.05
C ASP A 213 -4.94 -10.17 -6.19
N SER A 214 -4.13 -10.95 -5.47
CA SER A 214 -2.68 -10.74 -5.43
C SER A 214 -2.02 -10.78 -6.82
N ASN A 215 -2.52 -11.62 -7.74
CA ASN A 215 -1.98 -11.72 -9.09
C ASN A 215 -2.33 -10.47 -9.92
N LEU A 216 -3.57 -10.00 -9.83
CA LEU A 216 -3.96 -8.75 -10.49
C LEU A 216 -3.16 -7.55 -9.94
N ILE A 217 -2.94 -7.51 -8.63
CA ILE A 217 -2.13 -6.48 -7.97
C ILE A 217 -0.66 -6.57 -8.39
N ALA A 218 -0.10 -7.77 -8.48
CA ALA A 218 1.26 -7.98 -8.98
C ALA A 218 1.40 -7.56 -10.45
N LEU A 219 0.39 -7.85 -11.28
CA LEU A 219 0.36 -7.43 -12.67
C LEU A 219 0.33 -5.90 -12.78
N MET A 220 -0.60 -5.24 -12.07
CA MET A 220 -0.69 -3.79 -12.04
C MET A 220 0.62 -3.14 -11.55
N GLY A 221 1.18 -3.60 -10.43
CA GLY A 221 2.44 -3.09 -9.90
C GLY A 221 3.63 -3.33 -10.83
N GLY A 222 3.63 -4.47 -11.54
CA GLY A 222 4.63 -4.78 -12.56
C GLY A 222 4.56 -3.83 -13.75
N LEU A 223 3.36 -3.56 -14.26
CA LEU A 223 3.13 -2.61 -15.36
C LEU A 223 3.49 -1.18 -14.94
N THR A 224 3.12 -0.76 -13.74
CA THR A 224 3.54 0.53 -13.17
C THR A 224 5.05 0.67 -13.18
N LEU A 225 5.77 -0.30 -12.60
CA LEU A 225 7.23 -0.26 -12.55
C LEU A 225 7.85 -0.26 -13.96
N GLN A 226 7.31 -1.05 -14.87
CA GLN A 226 7.80 -1.12 -16.25
C GLN A 226 7.66 0.24 -16.95
N VAL A 227 6.49 0.86 -16.89
CA VAL A 227 6.22 2.16 -17.52
C VAL A 227 7.16 3.22 -16.97
N GLU A 228 7.35 3.28 -15.65
CA GLU A 228 8.22 4.27 -15.02
C GLU A 228 9.70 4.09 -15.39
N ILE A 229 10.16 2.84 -15.54
CA ILE A 229 11.51 2.53 -16.05
C ILE A 229 11.66 3.01 -17.50
N GLU A 230 10.64 2.79 -18.35
CA GLU A 230 10.64 3.23 -19.74
C GLU A 230 10.67 4.77 -19.86
N GLU A 231 9.90 5.48 -19.03
CA GLU A 231 9.91 6.95 -18.98
C GLU A 231 11.26 7.49 -18.49
N GLU A 232 11.86 6.87 -17.47
CA GLU A 232 13.19 7.28 -17.01
C GLU A 232 14.28 7.03 -18.06
N PHE A 233 14.22 5.88 -18.73
CA PHE A 233 15.15 5.56 -19.82
C PHE A 233 15.04 6.58 -20.96
N LYS A 234 13.81 6.95 -21.33
CA LYS A 234 13.56 7.97 -22.35
C LYS A 234 14.13 9.33 -21.94
N ARG A 235 13.89 9.76 -20.69
CA ARG A 235 14.43 11.02 -20.13
C ARG A 235 15.95 11.08 -20.19
N LEU A 236 16.61 10.01 -19.74
CA LEU A 236 18.07 9.93 -19.73
C LEU A 236 18.66 9.85 -21.13
N SER A 237 17.99 9.16 -22.06
CA SER A 237 18.40 9.09 -23.47
C SER A 237 18.35 10.45 -24.17
N THR A 238 17.43 11.33 -23.77
CA THR A 238 17.35 12.71 -24.29
C THR A 238 18.36 13.67 -23.64
N THR A 239 18.90 13.30 -22.48
CA THR A 239 19.82 14.16 -21.72
C THR A 239 21.27 13.83 -22.09
N ALA A 240 22.00 14.77 -22.70
CA ALA A 240 23.36 14.57 -23.22
C ALA A 240 24.43 14.16 -22.16
N ALA A 241 24.08 14.18 -20.87
CA ALA A 241 25.01 13.96 -19.75
C ALA A 241 25.17 12.49 -19.32
N THR A 242 24.24 11.58 -19.66
CA THR A 242 24.22 10.23 -19.06
C THR A 242 24.09 9.14 -20.14
N LYS A 243 25.13 8.34 -20.36
CA LYS A 243 25.07 7.14 -21.21
C LYS A 243 24.50 5.96 -20.42
N ILE A 244 23.17 5.87 -20.31
CA ILE A 244 22.55 4.58 -19.95
C ILE A 244 22.54 3.68 -21.19
N VAL A 245 23.02 2.45 -21.03
CA VAL A 245 23.11 1.48 -22.13
C VAL A 245 21.93 0.51 -22.11
N SER A 246 21.29 0.31 -20.95
CA SER A 246 20.17 -0.61 -20.78
C SER A 246 19.11 -0.13 -19.81
N LEU A 247 17.85 -0.50 -20.06
CA LEU A 247 16.74 -0.42 -19.10
C LEU A 247 17.06 -1.12 -17.76
N ARG A 248 17.93 -2.14 -17.79
CA ARG A 248 18.33 -2.90 -16.59
C ARG A 248 19.19 -2.09 -15.63
N ASP A 249 19.84 -1.03 -16.11
CA ASP A 249 20.71 -0.16 -15.30
C ASP A 249 19.89 0.81 -14.43
N ILE A 250 18.58 0.92 -14.68
CA ILE A 250 17.67 1.76 -13.90
C ILE A 250 17.31 1.05 -12.60
N THR A 251 17.92 1.49 -11.51
CA THR A 251 17.71 0.98 -10.15
C THR A 251 16.87 1.92 -9.27
N TYR A 252 16.57 3.11 -9.76
CA TYR A 252 15.88 4.18 -9.04
C TYR A 252 14.93 4.93 -9.98
N ILE A 253 13.72 5.23 -9.51
CA ILE A 253 12.70 5.99 -10.24
C ILE A 253 12.55 7.39 -9.63
N PRO A 254 13.07 8.44 -10.29
CA PRO A 254 12.94 9.81 -9.80
C PRO A 254 11.51 10.34 -10.00
N PRO A 255 11.08 11.35 -9.23
CA PRO A 255 9.73 11.89 -9.31
C PRO A 255 9.20 12.22 -10.71
N PRO A 256 9.99 12.83 -11.62
CA PRO A 256 9.50 13.18 -12.95
C PRO A 256 9.09 11.97 -13.80
N SER A 257 9.68 10.79 -13.54
CA SER A 257 9.45 9.55 -14.30
C SER A 257 8.35 8.67 -13.72
N ARG A 258 7.70 9.14 -12.65
CA ARG A 258 6.60 8.43 -12.01
C ARG A 258 5.29 8.65 -12.73
N ILE A 259 4.42 7.67 -12.59
CA ILE A 259 3.05 7.74 -13.08
C ILE A 259 2.07 7.92 -11.92
N ILE A 260 0.94 8.55 -12.22
CA ILE A 260 -0.11 8.86 -11.25
C ILE A 260 -1.46 8.38 -11.79
N ASN A 261 -2.48 8.37 -10.92
CA ASN A 261 -3.85 7.93 -11.26
C ASN A 261 -3.90 6.52 -11.89
N VAL A 262 -3.05 5.63 -11.39
CA VAL A 262 -2.98 4.24 -11.85
C VAL A 262 -4.27 3.49 -11.51
N ASN A 263 -4.86 2.85 -12.51
CA ASN A 263 -6.05 2.02 -12.40
C ASN A 263 -5.90 0.77 -13.28
N MET A 264 -6.42 -0.36 -12.82
CA MET A 264 -6.50 -1.58 -13.61
C MET A 264 -7.90 -2.16 -13.56
N THR A 265 -8.49 -2.38 -14.74
CA THR A 265 -9.79 -3.03 -14.92
C THR A 265 -9.65 -4.22 -15.85
N MET A 266 -10.58 -5.16 -15.81
CA MET A 266 -10.59 -6.31 -16.72
C MET A 266 -11.75 -6.18 -17.71
N THR A 267 -11.60 -6.77 -18.90
CA THR A 267 -12.71 -6.99 -19.83
C THR A 267 -13.73 -7.97 -19.25
N ASP A 268 -14.96 -7.94 -19.77
CA ASP A 268 -16.05 -8.81 -19.28
C ASP A 268 -15.73 -10.30 -19.40
N ASP A 269 -14.92 -10.68 -20.38
CA ASP A 269 -14.43 -12.05 -20.59
C ASP A 269 -13.23 -12.43 -19.69
N GLN A 270 -12.74 -11.49 -18.88
CA GLN A 270 -11.56 -11.62 -18.01
C GLN A 270 -10.24 -11.96 -18.72
N MET A 271 -10.19 -11.89 -20.05
CA MET A 271 -8.99 -12.26 -20.82
C MET A 271 -7.98 -11.13 -20.92
N ILE A 272 -8.44 -9.86 -20.83
CA ILE A 272 -7.61 -8.68 -21.05
C ILE A 272 -7.67 -7.76 -19.83
N GLY A 273 -6.49 -7.47 -19.29
CA GLY A 273 -6.27 -6.38 -18.34
C GLY A 273 -6.11 -5.05 -19.08
N ILE A 274 -6.91 -4.06 -18.70
CA ILE A 274 -6.83 -2.68 -19.18
C ILE A 274 -6.17 -1.84 -18.08
N PHE A 275 -4.92 -1.48 -18.30
CA PHE A 275 -4.11 -0.67 -17.40
C PHE A 275 -4.14 0.79 -17.84
N LYS A 276 -4.61 1.69 -16.97
CA LYS A 276 -4.72 3.13 -17.23
C LYS A 276 -3.89 3.95 -16.26
N TYR A 277 -3.27 5.01 -16.76
CA TYR A 277 -2.39 5.87 -15.97
C TYR A 277 -2.21 7.26 -16.59
N ASN A 278 -1.65 8.19 -15.81
CA ASN A 278 -1.15 9.47 -16.29
C ASN A 278 0.35 9.59 -15.99
N THR A 279 1.09 10.32 -16.84
CA THR A 279 2.48 10.72 -16.54
C THR A 279 2.48 12.07 -15.84
N LYS A 280 3.46 12.37 -14.97
CA LYS A 280 3.54 13.71 -14.34
C LYS A 280 3.72 14.87 -15.34
N GLU A 281 4.23 14.59 -16.54
CA GLU A 281 4.36 15.57 -17.62
C GLU A 281 3.03 15.87 -18.34
N GLN A 282 2.00 15.05 -18.16
CA GLN A 282 0.68 15.32 -18.72
C GLN A 282 0.01 16.44 -17.92
N GLY A 283 -0.37 17.51 -18.60
CA GLY A 283 -1.12 18.60 -17.99
C GLY A 283 -2.48 18.12 -17.42
N PRO A 284 -3.05 18.88 -16.48
CA PRO A 284 -4.35 18.56 -15.88
C PRO A 284 -5.44 18.45 -16.95
N GLY A 285 -6.30 17.43 -16.83
CA GLY A 285 -7.43 17.19 -17.75
C GLY A 285 -7.09 16.39 -19.02
N MET A 286 -5.84 15.95 -19.21
CA MET A 286 -5.48 15.04 -20.31
C MET A 286 -6.08 13.63 -20.12
N PRO A 287 -6.48 12.95 -21.21
CA PRO A 287 -6.98 11.58 -21.12
C PRO A 287 -5.89 10.64 -20.59
N GLN A 288 -6.31 9.64 -19.80
CA GLN A 288 -5.41 8.60 -19.33
C GLN A 288 -4.83 7.81 -20.51
N LEU A 289 -3.56 7.46 -20.41
CA LEU A 289 -2.92 6.48 -21.28
C LEU A 289 -3.45 5.09 -20.94
N GLU A 290 -3.55 4.22 -21.94
CA GLU A 290 -4.08 2.86 -21.80
C GLU A 290 -3.08 1.83 -22.36
N ARG A 291 -2.81 0.77 -21.60
CA ARG A 291 -2.13 -0.45 -22.06
C ARG A 291 -3.06 -1.64 -21.87
N ARG A 292 -3.14 -2.51 -22.88
CA ARG A 292 -3.91 -3.76 -22.84
C ARG A 292 -2.95 -4.94 -22.74
N VAL A 293 -3.22 -5.85 -21.81
CA VAL A 293 -2.35 -6.98 -21.52
C VAL A 293 -3.18 -8.25 -21.41
N ALA A 294 -2.78 -9.32 -22.10
CA ALA A 294 -3.41 -10.62 -21.98
C ALA A 294 -3.08 -11.21 -20.59
N ILE A 295 -4.09 -11.73 -19.89
CA ILE A 295 -3.91 -12.22 -18.52
C ILE A 295 -3.18 -13.56 -18.48
N ASP A 296 -3.46 -14.44 -19.44
CA ASP A 296 -2.90 -15.80 -19.52
C ASP A 296 -1.37 -15.84 -19.70
N GLU A 297 -0.78 -14.76 -20.22
CA GLU A 297 0.67 -14.62 -20.41
C GLU A 297 1.37 -13.87 -19.27
N ALA A 298 0.59 -13.24 -18.36
CA ALA A 298 1.10 -12.24 -17.42
C ALA A 298 1.06 -12.69 -15.95
N ILE A 299 0.28 -13.73 -15.62
CA ILE A 299 0.17 -14.34 -14.28
C ILE A 299 1.17 -15.49 -14.13
#